data_AF-A0A357KTM4-F1
#
_entry.id   AF-A0A357KTM4-F1
#
_cell.length_a   1.000
_cell.length_b   1.000
_cell.length_c   1.000
_cell.angle_alpha   90.00
_cell.angle_beta   90.00
_cell.angle_gamma   90.00
#
_symmetry.space_group_name_H-M   'P 1'
#
loop_
_entity.id
_entity.type
_entity.pdbx_description
1 polymer ?
#
loop_
_entity_poly.entity_id
_entity_poly.type
_entity_poly.pdbx_seq_one_letter_code
_entity_poly.pdbx_strand_id
1 'polypeptide(L)'
;LREPGGEATGIKALGPFLHSVVPMIVVFFLVPGFVYGRVTGTMKNDRDAIDAMAASMSSMGLYIVLVFFAAQFVEAFNYSRLGTILAVLGADGLRALNLDNPLVFGPFILACALINLLIGSASAKWALIAPIFIPMMMQIGYSPEVVQCAYRVGDSVTNIITPMMSYFGLILAFAARYDRKLGIGTLIATMLPYSLVFFVGWTAFFYLWVFALGLPVGPDAPTLYPTP
;
A
#
# COMPACT_ATOMS: atom_id res chain seq x y z
N LEU A 1 17.62 -13.78 -17.07
CA LEU A 1 18.08 -14.20 -18.41
C LEU A 1 18.04 -12.97 -19.29
N ARG A 2 19.20 -12.48 -19.76
CA ARG A 2 19.29 -11.31 -20.66
C ARG A 2 18.63 -11.66 -21.99
N GLU A 3 17.65 -10.89 -22.43
CA GLU A 3 17.24 -10.92 -23.84
C GLU A 3 18.40 -10.44 -24.73
N PRO A 4 18.71 -11.12 -25.84
CA PRO A 4 19.72 -10.69 -26.77
C PRO A 4 19.12 -9.68 -27.76
N GLY A 5 19.70 -8.48 -27.85
CA GLY A 5 19.54 -7.62 -29.03
C GLY A 5 18.62 -6.40 -28.88
N GLY A 6 19.03 -5.45 -28.04
CA GLY A 6 18.54 -4.07 -28.06
C GLY A 6 19.24 -3.29 -26.95
N GLU A 7 20.02 -2.26 -27.30
CA GLU A 7 20.55 -1.34 -26.27
C GLU A 7 19.36 -0.77 -25.50
N ALA A 8 19.25 -1.09 -24.21
CA ALA A 8 18.23 -0.50 -23.37
C ALA A 8 18.48 1.01 -23.31
N THR A 9 17.66 1.80 -23.98
CA THR A 9 17.74 3.27 -23.99
C THR A 9 16.81 3.88 -22.94
N GLY A 10 17.26 4.97 -22.30
CA GLY A 10 16.45 5.72 -21.32
C GLY A 10 16.27 4.99 -19.98
N ILE A 11 15.08 5.09 -19.38
CA ILE A 11 14.78 4.53 -18.05
C ILE A 11 14.94 2.99 -18.02
N LYS A 12 14.75 2.29 -19.14
CA LYS A 12 14.95 0.84 -19.24
C LYS A 12 16.41 0.43 -19.03
N ALA A 13 17.37 1.31 -19.36
CA ALA A 13 18.79 1.11 -19.06
C ALA A 13 19.06 1.05 -17.54
N LEU A 14 18.24 1.76 -16.77
CA LEU A 14 18.30 1.80 -15.31
C LEU A 14 17.58 0.62 -14.66
N GLY A 15 17.10 -0.37 -15.42
CA GLY A 15 16.40 -1.55 -14.89
C GLY A 15 17.10 -2.19 -13.69
N PRO A 16 18.39 -2.58 -13.78
CA PRO A 16 19.11 -3.15 -12.63
C PRO A 16 19.16 -2.23 -11.40
N PHE A 17 19.23 -0.92 -11.62
CA PHE A 17 19.21 0.09 -10.55
C PHE A 17 17.83 0.20 -9.89
N LEU A 18 16.76 0.29 -10.69
CA LEU A 18 15.38 0.38 -10.21
C LEU A 18 14.96 -0.87 -9.44
N HIS A 19 15.38 -2.06 -9.87
CA HIS A 19 15.16 -3.32 -9.15
C HIS A 19 15.95 -3.38 -7.83
N SER A 20 17.04 -2.62 -7.70
CA SER A 20 17.91 -2.57 -6.51
C SER A 20 17.62 -1.37 -5.60
N VAL A 21 16.58 -0.57 -5.88
CA VAL A 21 16.21 0.61 -5.08
C VAL A 21 15.94 0.24 -3.62
N VAL A 22 15.24 -0.87 -3.35
CA VAL A 22 14.92 -1.26 -1.97
C VAL A 22 16.19 -1.58 -1.16
N PRO A 23 17.12 -2.45 -1.63
CA PRO A 23 18.42 -2.61 -1.00
C PRO A 23 19.22 -1.30 -0.86
N MET A 24 19.14 -0.40 -1.84
CA MET A 24 19.83 0.88 -1.78
C MET A 24 19.28 1.79 -0.68
N ILE A 25 17.96 1.80 -0.47
CA ILE A 25 17.32 2.51 0.66
C ILE A 25 17.83 1.95 1.99
N VAL A 26 17.99 0.62 2.10
CA VAL A 26 18.56 -0.01 3.30
C VAL A 26 19.97 0.52 3.57
N VAL A 27 20.86 0.52 2.57
CA VAL A 27 22.22 1.06 2.72
C VAL A 27 22.19 2.55 3.07
N PHE A 28 21.31 3.32 2.42
CA PHE A 28 21.16 4.75 2.63
C PHE A 28 20.72 5.11 4.04
N PHE A 29 19.88 4.31 4.70
CA PHE A 29 19.50 4.54 6.10
C PHE A 29 20.46 3.89 7.10
N LEU A 30 21.05 2.75 6.74
CA LEU A 30 21.95 2.01 7.62
C LEU A 30 23.25 2.76 7.87
N VAL A 31 23.89 3.32 6.82
CA VAL A 31 25.19 3.98 6.96
C VAL A 31 25.11 5.25 7.83
N PRO A 32 24.23 6.23 7.55
CA PRO A 32 24.09 7.41 8.41
C PRO A 32 23.55 7.07 9.80
N GLY A 33 22.63 6.09 9.90
CA GLY A 33 22.11 5.62 11.19
C GLY A 33 23.20 5.06 12.09
N PHE A 34 24.10 4.24 11.53
CA PHE A 34 25.25 3.69 12.25
C PHE A 34 26.26 4.79 12.62
N VAL A 35 26.60 5.69 11.69
CA VAL A 35 27.52 6.81 11.95
C VAL A 35 26.98 7.71 13.07
N TYR A 36 25.69 8.07 13.02
CA TYR A 36 25.04 8.85 14.07
C TYR A 36 25.07 8.12 15.42
N GLY A 37 24.76 6.82 15.43
CA GLY A 37 24.83 6.00 16.64
C GLY A 37 26.24 5.93 17.22
N ARG A 38 27.26 5.91 16.36
CA ARG A 38 28.66 5.88 16.77
C ARG A 38 29.16 7.20 17.35
N VAL A 39 28.71 8.33 16.80
CA VAL A 39 29.04 9.69 17.26
C VAL A 39 28.35 10.01 18.59
N THR A 40 27.08 9.62 18.75
CA THR A 40 26.30 9.86 19.98
C THR A 40 26.54 8.83 21.08
N GLY A 41 27.32 7.78 20.79
CA GLY A 41 27.70 6.75 21.76
C GLY A 41 26.62 5.70 22.04
N THR A 42 25.53 5.67 21.27
CA THR A 42 24.47 4.66 21.36
C THR A 42 24.84 3.35 20.68
N MET A 43 25.76 3.38 19.70
CA MET A 43 26.39 2.19 19.12
C MET A 43 27.89 2.24 19.34
N LYS A 44 28.44 1.33 20.16
CA LYS A 44 29.85 1.31 20.57
C LYS A 44 30.64 0.24 19.82
N ASN A 45 29.99 -0.88 19.51
CA ASN A 45 30.60 -2.02 18.83
C ASN A 45 29.64 -2.63 17.77
N ASP A 46 30.14 -3.63 17.06
CA ASP A 46 29.41 -4.41 16.06
C ASP A 46 28.22 -5.18 16.63
N ARG A 47 28.28 -5.64 17.89
CA ARG A 47 27.16 -6.32 18.55
C ARG A 47 25.97 -5.40 18.74
N ASP A 48 26.19 -4.14 19.12
CA ASP A 48 25.11 -3.16 19.29
C ASP A 48 24.32 -2.97 17.98
N ALA A 49 25.00 -3.03 16.82
CA ALA A 49 24.35 -2.98 15.52
C ALA A 49 23.55 -4.25 15.22
N ILE A 50 24.10 -5.43 15.54
CA ILE A 50 23.41 -6.71 15.38
C ILE A 50 22.17 -6.78 16.28
N ASP A 51 22.29 -6.36 17.53
CA ASP A 51 21.19 -6.34 18.50
C ASP A 51 20.08 -5.39 18.05
N ALA A 52 20.43 -4.23 17.48
CA ALA A 52 19.45 -3.30 16.90
C ALA A 52 18.70 -3.93 15.70
N MET A 53 19.42 -4.65 14.83
CA MET A 53 18.79 -5.39 13.72
C MET A 53 17.89 -6.52 14.22
N ALA A 54 18.33 -7.28 15.23
CA ALA A 54 17.55 -8.35 15.85
C ALA A 54 16.28 -7.82 16.52
N ALA A 55 16.37 -6.69 17.24
CA ALA A 55 15.23 -6.01 17.83
C ALA A 55 14.21 -5.55 16.77
N SER A 56 14.69 -5.00 15.65
CA SER A 56 13.83 -4.65 14.51
C SER A 56 13.17 -5.88 13.88
N MET A 57 13.85 -7.02 13.82
CA MET A 57 13.24 -8.26 13.31
C MET A 57 12.23 -8.86 14.30
N SER A 58 12.45 -8.70 15.61
CA SER A 58 11.51 -9.15 16.64
C SER A 58 10.15 -8.46 16.54
N SER A 59 10.12 -7.15 16.26
CA SER A 59 8.87 -6.41 16.06
C SER A 59 8.09 -6.84 14.81
N MET A 60 8.74 -7.53 13.86
CA MET A 60 8.13 -8.06 12.64
C MET A 60 7.48 -9.44 12.83
N GLY A 61 7.50 -10.04 14.03
CA GLY A 61 6.97 -11.38 14.28
C GLY A 61 5.51 -11.57 13.83
N LEU A 62 4.62 -10.62 14.16
CA LEU A 62 3.23 -10.66 13.71
C LEU A 62 3.11 -10.59 12.18
N TYR A 63 3.94 -9.76 11.55
CA TYR A 63 3.93 -9.60 10.10
C TYR A 63 4.38 -10.88 9.39
N ILE A 64 5.41 -11.57 9.91
CA ILE A 64 5.89 -12.84 9.36
C ILE A 64 4.78 -13.91 9.41
N VAL A 65 4.08 -14.03 10.56
CA VAL A 65 2.95 -14.97 10.69
C VAL A 65 1.83 -14.63 9.72
N LEU A 66 1.49 -13.35 9.58
CA LEU A 66 0.47 -12.89 8.64
C LEU A 66 0.84 -13.23 7.19
N VAL A 67 2.06 -12.89 6.76
CA VAL A 67 2.54 -13.16 5.40
C VAL A 67 2.60 -14.66 5.13
N PHE A 68 2.96 -15.48 6.12
CA PHE A 68 2.92 -16.93 5.99
C PHE A 68 1.52 -17.43 5.60
N PHE A 69 0.48 -17.07 6.36
CA PHE A 69 -0.89 -17.49 6.05
C PHE A 69 -1.42 -16.84 4.78
N ALA A 70 -1.08 -15.58 4.50
CA ALA A 70 -1.45 -14.91 3.25
C ALA A 70 -0.86 -15.64 2.04
N ALA A 71 0.41 -16.06 2.09
CA ALA A 71 1.05 -16.82 1.03
C ALA A 71 0.36 -18.18 0.81
N GLN A 72 0.00 -18.89 1.88
CA GLN A 72 -0.75 -20.14 1.78
C GLN A 72 -2.14 -19.93 1.16
N PHE A 73 -2.85 -18.86 1.57
CA PHE A 73 -4.15 -18.51 1.00
C PHE A 73 -4.03 -18.20 -0.49
N VAL A 74 -3.08 -17.35 -0.90
CA VAL A 74 -2.87 -16.98 -2.31
C VAL A 74 -2.57 -18.23 -3.15
N GLU A 75 -1.70 -19.12 -2.66
CA GLU A 75 -1.36 -20.34 -3.38
C GLU A 75 -2.55 -21.30 -3.48
N ALA A 76 -3.28 -21.53 -2.39
CA ALA A 76 -4.49 -22.37 -2.41
C ALA A 76 -5.60 -21.78 -3.32
N PHE A 77 -5.74 -20.46 -3.33
CA PHE A 77 -6.70 -19.71 -4.14
C PHE A 77 -6.36 -19.79 -5.64
N ASN A 78 -5.07 -19.77 -5.97
CA ASN A 78 -4.58 -20.00 -7.32
C ASN A 78 -4.74 -21.46 -7.76
N TYR A 79 -4.30 -22.42 -6.91
CA TYR A 79 -4.40 -23.85 -7.18
C TYR A 79 -5.84 -24.31 -7.42
N SER A 80 -6.79 -23.81 -6.63
CA SER A 80 -8.22 -24.12 -6.77
C SER A 80 -8.89 -23.44 -7.98
N ARG A 81 -8.19 -22.55 -8.70
CA ARG A 81 -8.71 -21.70 -9.78
C ARG A 81 -9.85 -20.75 -9.36
N LEU A 82 -10.15 -20.65 -8.06
CA LEU A 82 -11.16 -19.73 -7.55
C LEU A 82 -10.81 -18.27 -7.86
N GLY A 83 -9.52 -17.93 -7.81
CA GLY A 83 -9.06 -16.59 -8.19
C GLY A 83 -9.37 -16.24 -9.64
N THR A 84 -9.15 -17.17 -10.57
CA THR A 84 -9.48 -16.97 -11.99
C THR A 84 -10.98 -16.84 -12.20
N ILE A 85 -11.79 -17.68 -11.55
CA ILE A 85 -13.25 -17.64 -11.64
C ILE A 85 -13.77 -16.29 -11.13
N LEU A 86 -13.32 -15.85 -9.95
CA LEU A 86 -13.72 -14.57 -9.37
C LEU A 86 -13.22 -13.37 -10.19
N ALA A 87 -12.04 -13.45 -10.79
CA ALA A 87 -11.53 -12.41 -11.68
C ALA A 87 -12.43 -12.22 -12.90
N VAL A 88 -12.82 -13.32 -13.56
CA VAL A 88 -13.70 -13.27 -14.75
C VAL A 88 -15.10 -12.80 -14.38
N LEU A 89 -15.73 -13.43 -13.38
CA LEU A 89 -17.08 -13.05 -12.95
C LEU A 89 -17.14 -11.61 -12.44
N GLY A 90 -16.12 -11.18 -11.70
CA GLY A 90 -16.01 -9.80 -11.21
C GLY A 90 -15.85 -8.80 -12.36
N ALA A 91 -14.97 -9.10 -13.33
CA ALA A 91 -14.79 -8.26 -14.50
C ALA A 91 -16.06 -8.15 -15.34
N ASP A 92 -16.78 -9.27 -15.55
CA ASP A 92 -18.07 -9.27 -16.25
C ASP A 92 -19.13 -8.47 -15.48
N GLY A 93 -19.15 -8.56 -14.15
CA GLY A 93 -19.99 -7.72 -13.30
C GLY A 93 -19.67 -6.23 -13.44
N LEU A 94 -18.39 -5.86 -13.48
CA LEU A 94 -17.96 -4.48 -13.69
C LEU A 94 -18.36 -3.98 -15.10
N ARG A 95 -18.17 -4.79 -16.14
CA ARG A 95 -18.60 -4.46 -17.51
C ARG A 95 -20.12 -4.31 -17.60
N ALA A 96 -20.89 -5.18 -16.94
CA ALA A 96 -22.35 -5.08 -16.89
C ALA A 96 -22.84 -3.79 -16.20
N LEU A 97 -22.05 -3.25 -15.27
CA LEU A 97 -22.29 -1.96 -14.61
C LEU A 97 -21.72 -0.76 -15.40
N ASN A 98 -21.12 -0.97 -16.57
CA ASN A 98 -20.36 0.03 -17.33
C ASN A 98 -19.23 0.69 -16.50
N LEU A 99 -18.55 -0.13 -15.68
CA LEU A 99 -17.40 0.22 -14.85
C LEU A 99 -16.10 -0.41 -15.38
N ASP A 100 -16.00 -0.58 -16.69
CA ASP A 100 -14.75 -0.92 -17.39
C ASP A 100 -13.89 0.31 -17.72
N ASN A 101 -14.42 1.51 -17.47
CA ASN A 101 -13.74 2.79 -17.62
C ASN A 101 -13.15 3.30 -16.27
N PRO A 102 -12.38 4.41 -16.28
CA PRO A 102 -11.68 4.88 -15.08
C PRO A 102 -12.56 5.12 -13.85
N LEU A 103 -13.88 5.29 -14.01
CA LEU A 103 -14.80 5.49 -12.89
C LEU A 103 -14.78 4.34 -11.88
N VAL A 104 -14.33 3.14 -12.27
CA VAL A 104 -14.17 1.97 -11.42
C VAL A 104 -13.31 2.26 -10.17
N PHE A 105 -12.34 3.17 -10.28
CA PHE A 105 -11.45 3.49 -9.17
C PHE A 105 -12.15 4.26 -8.04
N GLY A 106 -13.25 4.97 -8.31
CA GLY A 106 -14.00 5.70 -7.29
C GLY A 106 -14.60 4.76 -6.24
N PRO A 107 -15.47 3.82 -6.64
CA PRO A 107 -16.00 2.78 -5.77
C PRO A 107 -14.89 1.91 -5.15
N PHE A 108 -13.81 1.62 -5.87
CA PHE A 108 -12.69 0.84 -5.33
C PHE A 108 -11.96 1.58 -4.20
N ILE A 109 -11.62 2.86 -4.37
CA ILE A 109 -11.00 3.70 -3.34
C ILE A 109 -11.93 3.81 -2.12
N LEU A 110 -13.23 4.02 -2.36
CA LEU A 110 -14.23 4.07 -1.29
C LEU A 110 -14.30 2.74 -0.52
N ALA A 111 -14.33 1.60 -1.22
CA ALA A 111 -14.33 0.28 -0.59
C ALA A 111 -13.07 0.08 0.27
N CYS A 112 -11.89 0.44 -0.24
CA CYS A 112 -10.64 0.38 0.51
C CYS A 112 -10.68 1.26 1.78
N ALA A 113 -11.21 2.48 1.66
CA ALA A 113 -11.37 3.40 2.78
C ALA A 113 -12.33 2.89 3.85
N LEU A 114 -13.41 2.21 3.46
CA LEU A 114 -14.38 1.59 4.38
C LEU A 114 -13.78 0.37 5.07
N ILE A 115 -13.10 -0.51 4.34
CA ILE A 115 -12.41 -1.68 4.92
C ILE A 115 -11.34 -1.22 5.91
N ASN A 116 -10.67 -0.09 5.64
CA ASN A 116 -9.67 0.48 6.54
C ASN A 116 -10.23 0.87 7.92
N LEU A 117 -11.52 1.20 8.02
CA LEU A 117 -12.14 1.44 9.34
C LEU A 117 -12.18 0.18 10.21
N LEU A 118 -12.27 -1.00 9.59
CA LEU A 118 -12.37 -2.29 10.27
C LEU A 118 -11.00 -2.92 10.55
N ILE A 119 -10.07 -2.80 9.60
CA ILE A 119 -8.76 -3.45 9.64
C ILE A 119 -7.68 -2.36 9.54
N GLY A 120 -7.07 -1.98 10.67
CA GLY A 120 -6.08 -0.89 10.69
C GLY A 120 -4.73 -1.20 10.03
N SER A 121 -4.41 -2.48 9.76
CA SER A 121 -3.13 -2.87 9.14
C SER A 121 -3.21 -2.80 7.62
N ALA A 122 -2.38 -1.96 6.99
CA ALA A 122 -2.28 -1.86 5.53
C ALA A 122 -1.89 -3.21 4.90
N SER A 123 -0.81 -3.83 5.39
CA SER A 123 -0.35 -5.11 4.88
C SER A 123 -1.37 -6.24 5.01
N ALA A 124 -2.14 -6.27 6.10
CA ALA A 124 -3.18 -7.29 6.30
C ALA A 124 -4.34 -7.11 5.32
N LYS A 125 -4.79 -5.87 5.11
CA LYS A 125 -5.84 -5.56 4.12
C LYS A 125 -5.39 -5.90 2.71
N TRP A 126 -4.20 -5.46 2.33
CA TRP A 126 -3.69 -5.69 0.98
C TRP A 126 -3.52 -7.17 0.69
N ALA A 127 -3.03 -7.96 1.66
CA ALA A 127 -2.92 -9.41 1.53
C ALA A 127 -4.26 -10.12 1.23
N LEU A 128 -5.37 -9.57 1.71
CA LEU A 128 -6.72 -10.09 1.45
C LEU A 128 -7.31 -9.59 0.12
N ILE A 129 -7.15 -8.30 -0.18
CA ILE A 129 -7.81 -7.63 -1.31
C ILE A 129 -7.07 -7.87 -2.62
N ALA A 130 -5.73 -7.82 -2.61
CA ALA A 130 -4.91 -7.89 -3.81
C ALA A 130 -5.17 -9.16 -4.66
N PRO A 131 -5.27 -10.37 -4.09
CA PRO A 131 -5.47 -11.60 -4.87
C PRO A 131 -6.82 -11.63 -5.61
N ILE A 132 -7.79 -10.81 -5.20
CA ILE A 132 -9.13 -10.75 -5.78
C ILE A 132 -9.22 -9.59 -6.78
N PHE A 133 -8.86 -8.39 -6.35
CA PHE A 133 -9.07 -7.18 -7.13
C PHE A 133 -8.02 -6.97 -8.23
N ILE A 134 -6.76 -7.36 -8.02
CA ILE A 134 -5.74 -7.18 -9.07
C ILE A 134 -6.12 -7.99 -10.32
N PRO A 135 -6.38 -9.31 -10.25
CA PRO A 135 -6.76 -10.06 -11.44
C PRO A 135 -8.03 -9.53 -12.10
N MET A 136 -9.02 -9.12 -11.30
CA MET A 136 -10.29 -8.56 -11.79
C MET A 136 -10.08 -7.25 -12.58
N MET A 137 -9.25 -6.34 -12.05
CA MET A 137 -8.96 -5.05 -12.69
C MET A 137 -8.08 -5.22 -13.94
N MET A 138 -7.18 -6.21 -13.93
CA MET A 138 -6.39 -6.57 -15.12
C MET A 138 -7.26 -7.07 -16.27
N GLN A 139 -8.35 -7.80 -15.99
CA GLN A 139 -9.29 -8.27 -16.99
C GLN A 139 -10.07 -7.14 -17.68
N ILE A 140 -10.25 -6.00 -17.01
CA ILE A 140 -10.83 -4.78 -17.61
C ILE A 140 -9.76 -3.80 -18.11
N GLY A 141 -8.49 -4.21 -18.15
CA GLY A 141 -7.42 -3.48 -18.82
C GLY A 141 -6.61 -2.52 -17.95
N TYR A 142 -6.69 -2.57 -16.62
CA TYR A 142 -5.86 -1.73 -15.73
C TYR A 142 -4.69 -2.50 -15.13
N SER A 143 -3.54 -1.82 -15.00
CA SER A 143 -2.34 -2.43 -14.46
C SER A 143 -2.41 -2.64 -12.94
N PRO A 144 -1.71 -3.66 -12.40
CA PRO A 144 -1.60 -3.87 -10.95
C PRO A 144 -1.06 -2.65 -10.19
N GLU A 145 -0.16 -1.88 -10.81
CA GLU A 145 0.48 -0.71 -10.19
C GLU A 145 -0.53 0.41 -9.96
N VAL A 146 -1.43 0.66 -10.92
CA VAL A 146 -2.50 1.66 -10.76
C VAL A 146 -3.49 1.23 -9.69
N VAL A 147 -3.85 -0.07 -9.65
CA VAL A 147 -4.73 -0.63 -8.62
C VAL A 147 -4.09 -0.51 -7.23
N GLN A 148 -2.81 -0.80 -7.11
CA GLN A 148 -2.06 -0.60 -5.87
C GLN A 148 -2.03 0.86 -5.46
N CYS A 149 -1.81 1.79 -6.40
CA CYS A 149 -1.84 3.23 -6.14
C CYS A 149 -3.21 3.66 -5.56
N ALA A 150 -4.31 3.25 -6.21
CA ALA A 150 -5.66 3.53 -5.75
C ALA A 150 -5.96 2.90 -4.37
N TYR A 151 -5.46 1.69 -4.11
CA TYR A 151 -5.57 1.09 -2.78
C TYR A 151 -4.87 1.94 -1.71
N ARG A 152 -3.67 2.45 -1.99
CA ARG A 152 -2.92 3.30 -1.04
C ARG A 152 -3.62 4.63 -0.77
N VAL A 153 -4.33 5.17 -1.76
CA VAL A 153 -5.22 6.33 -1.56
C VAL A 153 -6.27 5.98 -0.51
N GLY A 154 -7.05 4.92 -0.72
CA GLY A 154 -8.13 4.51 0.20
C GLY A 154 -7.65 4.10 1.60
N ASP A 155 -6.54 3.37 1.69
CA ASP A 155 -5.94 2.92 2.96
C ASP A 155 -5.50 4.10 3.84
N SER A 156 -5.07 5.21 3.25
CA SER A 156 -4.52 6.34 4.01
C SER A 156 -5.58 7.27 4.61
N VAL A 157 -6.65 7.53 3.87
CA VAL A 157 -7.57 8.67 4.11
C VAL A 157 -8.47 8.50 5.34
N THR A 158 -8.74 7.26 5.77
CA THR A 158 -9.60 6.98 6.94
C THR A 158 -8.81 6.57 8.20
N ASN A 159 -7.47 6.56 8.15
CA ASN A 159 -6.64 6.18 9.30
C ASN A 159 -6.86 7.08 10.53
N ILE A 160 -7.19 8.35 10.32
CA ILE A 160 -7.38 9.34 11.40
C ILE A 160 -8.75 9.28 12.08
N ILE A 161 -9.69 8.49 11.53
CA ILE A 161 -11.04 8.33 12.07
C ILE A 161 -11.33 6.89 12.54
N THR A 162 -10.37 5.98 12.44
CA THR A 162 -10.53 4.62 12.96
C THR A 162 -9.98 4.46 14.37
N PRO A 163 -10.77 3.96 15.34
CA PRO A 163 -10.26 3.60 16.66
C PRO A 163 -9.43 2.30 16.62
N MET A 164 -9.44 1.57 15.50
CA MET A 164 -8.74 0.29 15.33
C MET A 164 -7.24 0.48 15.00
N MET A 165 -6.77 1.71 14.77
CA MET A 165 -5.36 1.98 14.55
C MET A 165 -4.56 1.78 15.86
N SER A 166 -3.37 1.19 15.77
CA SER A 166 -2.51 0.88 16.93
C SER A 166 -2.10 2.11 17.75
N TYR A 167 -2.07 3.30 17.15
CA TYR A 167 -1.66 4.56 17.79
C TYR A 167 -2.83 5.36 18.40
N PHE A 168 -4.08 4.92 18.23
CA PHE A 168 -5.26 5.70 18.62
C PHE A 168 -5.24 6.07 20.11
N GLY A 169 -4.93 5.10 20.98
CA GLY A 169 -4.86 5.31 22.43
C GLY A 169 -3.81 6.34 22.84
N LEU A 170 -2.66 6.37 22.16
CA LEU A 170 -1.61 7.36 22.39
C LEU A 170 -2.06 8.76 21.98
N ILE A 171 -2.70 8.89 20.81
CA ILE A 171 -3.22 10.16 20.31
C ILE A 171 -4.30 10.69 21.23
N LEU A 172 -5.23 9.83 21.66
CA LEU A 172 -6.28 10.19 22.62
C LEU A 172 -5.69 10.66 23.95
N ALA A 173 -4.70 9.94 24.49
CA ALA A 173 -4.01 10.34 25.72
C ALA A 173 -3.31 11.70 25.58
N PHE A 174 -2.74 12.00 24.41
CA PHE A 174 -2.13 13.30 24.13
C PHE A 174 -3.18 14.41 24.04
N ALA A 175 -4.27 14.19 23.32
CA ALA A 175 -5.37 15.16 23.19
C ALA A 175 -6.06 15.43 24.54
N ALA A 176 -6.26 14.39 25.35
CA ALA A 176 -6.87 14.48 26.68
C ALA A 176 -6.04 15.30 27.69
N ARG A 177 -4.74 15.54 27.42
CA ARG A 177 -3.91 16.45 28.24
C ARG A 177 -4.34 17.91 28.09
N TYR A 178 -4.84 18.29 26.92
CA TYR A 178 -5.27 19.66 26.61
C TYR A 178 -6.77 19.86 26.83
N ASP A 179 -7.58 18.84 26.53
CA ASP A 179 -9.02 18.86 26.80
C ASP A 179 -9.46 17.59 27.53
N ARG A 180 -9.75 17.72 28.82
CA ARG A 180 -10.16 16.60 29.68
C ARG A 180 -11.55 16.03 29.35
N LYS A 181 -12.37 16.74 28.56
CA LYS A 181 -13.70 16.27 28.11
C LYS A 181 -13.62 15.52 26.77
N LEU A 182 -12.45 15.48 26.15
CA LEU A 182 -12.26 14.86 24.84
C LEU A 182 -12.31 13.33 24.94
N GLY A 183 -13.36 12.76 24.37
CA GLY A 183 -13.54 11.31 24.24
C GLY A 183 -13.21 10.81 22.84
N ILE A 184 -13.34 9.49 22.66
CA ILE A 184 -13.14 8.79 21.38
C ILE A 184 -14.00 9.43 20.27
N GLY A 185 -15.30 9.62 20.54
CA GLY A 185 -16.23 10.20 19.57
C GLY A 185 -15.89 11.64 19.21
N THR A 186 -15.48 12.46 20.18
CA THR A 186 -15.07 13.85 19.95
C THR A 186 -13.83 13.91 19.07
N LEU A 187 -12.84 13.04 19.31
CA LEU A 187 -11.63 12.96 18.49
C LEU A 187 -11.96 12.57 17.04
N ILE A 188 -12.76 11.52 16.86
CA ILE A 188 -13.20 11.07 15.53
C ILE A 188 -13.99 12.16 14.80
N ALA A 189 -14.95 12.79 15.48
CA ALA A 189 -15.75 13.87 14.90
C ALA A 189 -14.90 15.08 14.49
N THR A 190 -13.86 15.40 15.28
CA THR A 190 -12.91 16.47 14.96
C THR A 190 -12.07 16.14 13.72
N MET A 191 -11.71 14.87 13.53
CA MET A 191 -10.88 14.40 12.41
C MET A 191 -11.69 14.06 11.16
N LEU A 192 -12.99 13.86 11.26
CA LEU A 192 -13.86 13.52 10.14
C LEU A 192 -13.81 14.52 8.97
N PRO A 193 -13.88 15.85 9.19
CA PRO A 193 -13.72 16.82 8.10
C PRO A 193 -12.38 16.69 7.36
N TYR A 194 -11.29 16.42 8.09
CA TYR A 194 -9.98 16.19 7.48
C TYR A 194 -9.99 14.94 6.61
N SER A 195 -10.55 13.85 7.12
CA SER A 195 -10.65 12.59 6.37
C SER A 195 -11.45 12.77 5.08
N LEU A 196 -12.54 13.52 5.10
CA LEU A 196 -13.36 13.82 3.92
C LEU A 196 -12.63 14.70 2.90
N VAL A 197 -11.94 15.75 3.35
CA VAL A 197 -11.14 16.62 2.48
C VAL A 197 -10.01 15.85 1.82
N PHE A 198 -9.28 15.02 2.58
CA PHE A 198 -8.25 14.15 2.04
C PHE A 198 -8.83 13.09 1.11
N PHE A 199 -9.98 12.48 1.44
CA PHE A 199 -10.62 11.51 0.55
C PHE A 199 -10.91 12.12 -0.83
N VAL A 200 -11.57 13.28 -0.86
CA VAL A 200 -11.92 13.96 -2.12
C VAL A 200 -10.67 14.47 -2.83
N GLY A 201 -9.77 15.15 -2.12
CA GLY A 201 -8.56 15.73 -2.71
C GLY A 201 -7.59 14.67 -3.25
N TRP A 202 -7.39 13.58 -2.52
CA TRP A 202 -6.48 12.50 -2.91
C TRP A 202 -7.05 11.65 -4.05
N THR A 203 -8.37 11.42 -4.04
CA THR A 203 -9.06 10.77 -5.16
C THR A 203 -9.03 11.63 -6.41
N ALA A 204 -9.32 12.93 -6.29
CA ALA A 204 -9.24 13.87 -7.42
C ALA A 204 -7.82 13.96 -7.99
N PHE A 205 -6.81 14.00 -7.11
CA PHE A 205 -5.41 13.99 -7.52
C PHE A 205 -5.04 12.69 -8.27
N PHE A 206 -5.49 11.53 -7.80
CA PHE A 206 -5.31 10.26 -8.50
C PHE A 206 -5.90 10.30 -9.92
N TYR A 207 -7.13 10.80 -10.08
CA TYR A 207 -7.77 10.92 -11.40
C TYR A 207 -7.04 11.92 -12.31
N LEU A 208 -6.66 13.07 -11.76
CA LEU A 208 -5.91 14.09 -12.48
C LEU A 208 -4.58 13.53 -12.99
N TRP A 209 -3.83 12.84 -12.13
CA TRP A 209 -2.52 12.29 -12.45
C TRP A 209 -2.61 11.18 -13.51
N VAL A 210 -3.44 10.16 -13.24
CA VAL A 210 -3.43 8.92 -14.03
C VAL A 210 -4.22 9.06 -15.33
N PHE A 211 -5.36 9.76 -15.31
CA PHE A 211 -6.29 9.78 -16.45
C PHE A 211 -6.35 11.10 -17.18
N ALA A 212 -6.27 12.24 -16.48
CA ALA A 212 -6.31 13.54 -17.15
C ALA A 212 -4.95 13.92 -17.75
N LEU A 213 -3.86 13.68 -17.00
CA LEU A 213 -2.49 13.95 -17.45
C LEU A 213 -1.83 12.72 -18.11
N GLY A 214 -2.41 11.52 -17.95
CA GLY A 214 -1.85 10.29 -18.51
C GLY A 214 -0.48 9.91 -17.94
N LEU A 215 -0.15 10.39 -16.73
CA LEU A 215 1.17 10.18 -16.13
C LEU A 215 1.24 8.78 -15.50
N PRO A 216 2.35 8.05 -15.72
CA PRO A 216 2.54 6.75 -15.09
C PRO A 216 2.66 6.90 -13.58
N VAL A 217 2.18 5.91 -12.85
CA VAL A 217 2.26 5.87 -11.37
C VAL A 217 3.68 5.55 -10.87
N GLY A 218 4.57 5.14 -11.76
CA GLY A 218 5.96 4.85 -11.47
C GLY A 218 6.79 4.60 -12.74
N PRO A 219 8.12 4.44 -12.60
CA PRO A 219 8.98 4.07 -13.72
C PRO A 219 8.54 2.71 -14.29
N ASP A 220 8.36 2.64 -15.61
CA ASP A 220 7.93 1.42 -16.32
C ASP A 220 6.59 0.83 -15.82
N ALA A 221 5.71 1.67 -15.24
CA ALA A 221 4.39 1.30 -14.76
C ALA A 221 3.29 1.87 -15.68
N PRO A 222 2.90 1.17 -16.76
CA PRO A 222 1.87 1.65 -17.69
C PRO A 222 0.51 1.67 -17.00
N THR A 223 -0.34 2.63 -17.36
CA THR A 223 -1.70 2.71 -16.79
C THR A 223 -2.60 1.56 -17.25
N LEU A 224 -2.47 1.19 -18.53
CA LEU A 224 -3.25 0.14 -19.15
C LEU A 224 -2.46 -1.16 -19.18
N TYR A 225 -3.14 -2.25 -18.86
CA TYR A 225 -2.62 -3.60 -18.97
C TYR A 225 -3.07 -4.20 -20.30
N PRO A 226 -2.15 -4.54 -21.22
CA PRO A 226 -2.53 -5.21 -22.45
C PRO A 226 -3.09 -6.59 -22.13
N THR A 227 -4.37 -6.79 -22.39
CA THR A 227 -4.96 -8.13 -22.42
C THR A 227 -4.38 -8.90 -23.61
N PRO A 228 -3.87 -10.12 -23.42
CA PRO A 228 -3.47 -10.97 -24.54
C PRO A 228 -4.65 -11.30 -25.46
#